data_AF-A0A1H7YWC6-F1
#
_entry.id   AF-A0A1H7YWC6-F1
#
_cell.length_a   1.000
_cell.length_b   1.000
_cell.length_c   1.000
_cell.angle_alpha   90.00
_cell.angle_beta   90.00
_cell.angle_gamma   90.00
#
_symmetry.space_group_name_H-M   'P 1'
#
loop_
_entity.id
_entity.type
_entity.pdbx_description
1 polymer ?
#
loop_
_entity_poly.entity_id
_entity_poly.type
_entity_poly.pdbx_seq_one_letter_code
_entity_poly.pdbx_strand_id
1 'polypeptide(L)'
;MTVSLFDSLKKEINERQEELSVLQIAIEKRAERFSDTAKWFRIVIIFLGAFVATRDVAKTYMGDGITVVLIYTGVGLIITVLTSMITAFRYESIAPDLKMLAVACNAYVLDIDGKLPMEGDARPLETLISEAQALISAQNQAINDIQTKAAALGVNIVRKARKLKLHGDQSEG
;
A
#
# COMPACT_ATOMS: atom_id res chain seq x y z
N MET A 1 -13.77 -31.35 26.51
CA MET A 1 -13.04 -31.43 25.23
C MET A 1 -13.53 -30.39 24.21
N THR A 2 -14.77 -29.89 24.30
CA THR A 2 -15.33 -28.90 23.36
C THR A 2 -15.02 -27.44 23.72
N VAL A 3 -14.86 -27.11 25.01
CA VAL A 3 -14.46 -25.77 25.47
C VAL A 3 -13.07 -25.37 24.95
N SER A 4 -12.11 -26.30 24.93
CA SER A 4 -10.76 -26.05 24.40
C SER A 4 -10.72 -25.81 22.89
N LEU A 5 -11.71 -26.31 22.16
CA LEU A 5 -11.80 -26.13 20.71
C LEU A 5 -12.30 -24.72 20.37
N PHE A 6 -13.30 -24.24 21.11
CA PHE A 6 -13.79 -22.88 20.98
C PHE A 6 -12.72 -21.84 21.35
N ASP A 7 -11.95 -22.07 22.41
CA ASP A 7 -10.83 -21.21 22.79
C ASP A 7 -9.74 -21.17 21.70
N SER A 8 -9.45 -22.33 21.09
CA SER A 8 -8.51 -22.40 19.97
C SER A 8 -8.99 -21.61 18.75
N LEU A 9 -10.28 -21.68 18.43
CA LEU A 9 -10.89 -20.92 17.32
C LEU A 9 -10.89 -19.42 17.60
N LYS A 10 -11.21 -19.01 18.84
CA LYS A 10 -11.15 -17.59 19.26
C LYS A 10 -9.73 -17.04 19.14
N LYS A 11 -8.73 -17.83 19.52
CA LYS A 11 -7.33 -17.48 19.34
C LYS A 11 -6.97 -17.32 17.85
N GLU A 12 -7.40 -18.25 17.00
CA GLU A 12 -7.14 -18.19 15.56
C GLU A 12 -7.81 -16.97 14.89
N ILE A 13 -9.06 -16.67 15.24
CA ILE A 13 -9.76 -15.46 14.77
C ILE A 13 -8.97 -14.20 15.15
N ASN A 14 -8.51 -14.11 16.39
CA ASN A 14 -7.72 -12.97 16.87
C ASN A 14 -6.38 -12.85 16.14
N GLU A 15 -5.65 -13.95 15.93
CA GLU A 15 -4.38 -13.95 15.18
C GLU A 15 -4.58 -13.47 13.74
N ARG A 16 -5.65 -13.90 13.08
CA ARG A 16 -6.00 -13.48 11.70
C ARG A 16 -6.45 -12.04 11.62
N GLN A 17 -7.15 -11.56 12.65
CA GLN A 17 -7.58 -10.18 12.74
C GLN A 17 -6.40 -9.23 12.98
N GLU A 18 -5.44 -9.64 13.81
CA GLU A 18 -4.17 -8.94 13.96
C GLU A 18 -3.39 -8.91 12.64
N GLU A 19 -3.37 -10.03 11.90
CA GLU A 19 -2.76 -10.08 10.56
C GLU A 19 -3.40 -9.08 9.58
N LEU A 20 -4.74 -9.01 9.54
CA LEU A 20 -5.48 -8.03 8.72
C LEU A 20 -5.16 -6.59 9.11
N SER A 21 -5.10 -6.28 10.40
CA SER A 21 -4.72 -4.96 10.91
C SER A 21 -3.30 -4.56 10.51
N VAL A 22 -2.34 -5.49 10.63
CA VAL A 22 -0.96 -5.22 10.19
C VAL A 22 -0.87 -5.03 8.68
N LEU A 23 -1.63 -5.79 7.89
CA LEU A 23 -1.69 -5.63 6.44
C LEU A 23 -2.28 -4.26 6.06
N GLN A 24 -3.34 -3.81 6.74
CA GLN A 24 -3.91 -2.47 6.57
C GLN A 24 -2.86 -1.38 6.77
N ILE A 25 -2.15 -1.40 7.91
CA ILE A 25 -1.11 -0.41 8.23
C ILE A 25 0.02 -0.46 7.19
N ALA A 26 0.37 -1.66 6.71
CA ALA A 26 1.40 -1.82 5.69
C ALA A 26 1.02 -1.18 4.35
N ILE A 27 -0.24 -1.37 3.92
CA ILE A 27 -0.84 -0.81 2.70
C ILE A 27 -0.94 0.71 2.83
N GLU A 28 -1.48 1.22 3.93
CA GLU A 28 -1.65 2.65 4.18
C GLU A 28 -0.30 3.39 4.16
N LYS A 29 0.68 2.90 4.92
CA LYS A 29 2.06 3.42 4.88
C LYS A 29 2.70 3.32 3.49
N ARG A 30 2.19 2.50 2.57
CA ARG A 30 2.72 2.41 1.19
C ARG A 30 2.01 3.40 0.28
N ALA A 31 0.69 3.54 0.42
CA ALA A 31 -0.11 4.53 -0.28
C ALA A 31 0.41 5.94 0.00
N GLU A 32 0.68 6.26 1.28
CA GLU A 32 1.24 7.56 1.68
C GLU A 32 2.59 7.85 1.02
N ARG A 33 3.52 6.89 1.08
CA ARG A 33 4.85 7.06 0.47
C ARG A 33 4.76 7.29 -1.04
N PHE A 34 3.86 6.59 -1.74
CA PHE A 34 3.65 6.83 -3.17
C PHE A 34 3.03 8.19 -3.45
N SER A 35 2.07 8.63 -2.62
CA SER A 35 1.48 9.96 -2.70
C SER A 35 2.52 11.07 -2.49
N ASP A 36 3.36 10.96 -1.47
CA ASP A 36 4.39 11.97 -1.18
C ASP A 36 5.50 11.99 -2.23
N THR A 37 5.89 10.81 -2.74
CA THR A 37 6.83 10.71 -3.86
C THR A 37 6.27 11.39 -5.11
N ALA A 38 4.99 11.16 -5.43
CA ALA A 38 4.33 11.80 -6.56
C ALA A 38 4.28 13.33 -6.43
N LYS A 39 3.96 13.86 -5.23
CA LYS A 39 3.99 15.31 -4.95
C LYS A 39 5.38 15.89 -5.21
N TRP A 40 6.42 15.23 -4.73
CA TRP A 40 7.80 15.69 -4.92
C TRP A 40 8.21 15.71 -6.40
N PHE A 41 7.86 14.65 -7.15
CA PHE A 41 8.09 14.62 -8.60
C PHE A 41 7.36 15.73 -9.34
N ARG A 42 6.14 16.08 -8.95
CA ARG A 42 5.40 17.20 -9.53
C ARG A 42 6.18 18.51 -9.43
N ILE A 43 6.75 18.77 -8.26
CA ILE A 43 7.56 19.97 -8.01
C ILE A 43 8.78 19.97 -8.94
N VAL A 44 9.50 18.85 -9.01
CA VAL A 44 10.69 18.71 -9.88
C VAL A 44 10.34 18.92 -11.36
N ILE A 45 9.24 18.35 -11.83
CA ILE A 45 8.78 18.51 -13.24
C ILE A 45 8.45 19.97 -13.53
N ILE A 46 7.79 20.68 -12.61
CA ILE A 46 7.49 22.12 -12.76
C ILE A 46 8.79 22.93 -12.86
N PHE A 47 9.76 22.67 -11.99
CA PHE A 47 11.07 23.33 -12.03
C PHE A 47 11.83 23.02 -13.34
N LEU A 48 11.83 21.77 -13.80
CA LEU A 48 12.45 21.42 -15.08
C LEU A 48 11.75 22.10 -16.26
N GLY A 49 10.42 22.17 -16.27
CA GLY A 49 9.66 22.88 -17.30
C GLY A 49 10.05 24.36 -17.36
N ALA A 50 10.16 25.02 -16.20
CA ALA A 50 10.61 26.40 -16.10
C ALA A 50 12.07 26.58 -16.57
N PHE A 51 12.97 25.65 -16.23
CA PHE A 51 14.37 25.68 -16.64
C PHE A 51 14.58 25.44 -18.15
N VAL A 52 13.78 24.56 -18.75
CA VAL A 52 13.79 24.33 -20.20
C VAL A 52 13.32 25.59 -20.94
N ALA A 53 12.28 26.26 -20.44
CA ALA A 53 11.79 27.50 -21.04
C ALA A 53 12.83 28.64 -21.00
N THR A 54 13.59 28.79 -19.91
CA THR A 54 14.64 29.81 -19.79
C THR A 54 15.88 29.48 -20.63
N ARG A 55 16.20 28.20 -20.82
CA ARG A 55 17.29 27.75 -21.69
C ARG A 55 17.08 28.19 -23.15
N ASP A 56 15.86 28.12 -23.68
CA ASP A 56 15.60 28.49 -25.07
C ASP A 56 15.83 29.99 -25.33
N VAL A 57 15.68 30.83 -24.31
CA VAL A 57 16.05 32.26 -24.36
C VAL A 57 17.58 32.45 -24.35
N ALA A 58 18.31 31.62 -23.61
CA ALA A 58 19.78 31.70 -23.53
C ALA A 58 20.48 31.25 -24.83
N LYS A 59 19.87 30.32 -25.58
CA LYS A 59 20.39 29.86 -26.88
C LYS A 59 20.49 30.96 -27.93
N THR A 60 19.63 31.98 -27.85
CA THR A 60 19.67 33.12 -28.79
C THR A 60 20.97 33.93 -28.66
N TYR A 61 21.73 33.75 -27.58
CA TYR A 61 22.95 34.51 -27.28
C TYR A 61 24.28 33.73 -27.38
N MET A 62 24.28 32.41 -27.66
CA MET A 62 25.48 31.58 -27.59
C MET A 62 25.67 30.70 -28.85
N GLY A 63 26.85 30.80 -29.51
CA GLY A 63 27.13 30.33 -30.88
C GLY A 63 27.32 28.81 -31.13
N ASP A 64 27.59 28.46 -32.40
CA ASP A 64 27.35 27.16 -33.06
C ASP A 64 27.95 25.89 -32.44
N GLY A 65 29.11 25.96 -31.76
CA GLY A 65 29.72 24.78 -31.12
C GLY A 65 28.91 24.25 -29.93
N ILE A 66 28.08 25.11 -29.34
CA ILE A 66 27.22 24.79 -28.21
C ILE A 66 25.94 24.06 -28.69
N THR A 67 25.57 24.20 -29.97
CA THR A 67 24.34 23.62 -30.55
C THR A 67 24.33 22.10 -30.49
N VAL A 68 25.44 21.42 -30.79
CA VAL A 68 25.51 19.95 -30.77
C VAL A 68 25.45 19.42 -29.32
N VAL A 69 26.16 20.08 -28.40
CA VAL A 69 26.10 19.76 -26.97
C VAL A 69 24.69 19.99 -26.44
N LEU A 70 24.03 21.09 -26.83
CA LEU A 70 22.64 21.37 -26.49
C LEU A 70 21.70 20.29 -27.00
N ILE A 71 21.85 19.80 -28.22
CA ILE A 71 20.99 18.74 -28.76
C ILE A 71 21.18 17.45 -27.96
N TYR A 72 22.42 17.01 -27.73
CA TYR A 72 22.69 15.79 -26.97
C TYR A 72 22.26 15.88 -25.50
N THR A 73 22.57 16.99 -24.81
CA THR A 73 22.10 17.25 -23.46
C THR A 73 20.59 17.38 -23.41
N GLY A 74 19.96 17.95 -24.45
CA GLY A 74 18.51 18.06 -24.57
C GLY A 74 17.83 16.70 -24.71
N VAL A 75 18.35 15.82 -25.56
CA VAL A 75 17.83 14.45 -25.73
C VAL A 75 18.00 13.65 -24.44
N GLY A 76 19.17 13.72 -23.79
CA GLY A 76 19.40 13.06 -22.49
C GLY A 76 18.48 13.57 -21.38
N LEU A 77 18.22 14.89 -21.35
CA LEU A 77 17.28 15.51 -20.43
C LEU A 77 15.85 15.02 -20.71
N ILE A 78 15.42 15.00 -21.97
CA ILE A 78 14.08 14.53 -22.38
C ILE A 78 13.88 13.08 -21.97
N ILE A 79 14.85 12.19 -22.23
CA ILE A 79 14.75 10.77 -21.83
C ILE A 79 14.61 10.64 -20.31
N THR A 80 15.41 11.41 -19.55
CA THR A 80 15.38 11.41 -18.08
C THR A 80 14.04 11.95 -17.54
N VAL A 81 13.53 13.04 -18.12
CA VAL A 81 12.23 13.63 -17.79
C VAL A 81 11.12 12.64 -18.10
N LEU A 82 11.10 12.04 -19.29
CA LEU A 82 10.06 11.09 -19.68
C LEU A 82 10.07 9.86 -18.76
N THR A 83 11.24 9.32 -18.45
CA THR A 83 11.37 8.15 -17.56
C THR A 83 10.92 8.46 -16.14
N SER A 84 11.34 9.62 -15.61
CA SER A 84 10.91 10.08 -14.27
C SER A 84 9.42 10.39 -14.23
N MET A 85 8.87 10.98 -15.29
CA MET A 85 7.45 11.30 -15.42
C MET A 85 6.58 10.05 -15.53
N ILE A 86 6.97 9.05 -16.32
CA ILE A 86 6.30 7.74 -16.38
C ILE A 86 6.26 7.10 -14.98
N THR A 87 7.37 7.17 -14.25
CA THR A 87 7.46 6.62 -12.90
C THR A 87 6.58 7.39 -11.91
N ALA A 88 6.56 8.72 -12.01
CA ALA A 88 5.73 9.59 -11.18
C ALA A 88 4.23 9.35 -11.43
N PHE A 89 3.79 9.27 -12.69
CA PHE A 89 2.41 8.97 -13.03
C PHE A 89 1.97 7.59 -12.57
N ARG A 90 2.87 6.59 -12.64
CA ARG A 90 2.59 5.26 -12.09
C ARG A 90 2.35 5.32 -10.58
N TYR A 91 3.09 6.15 -9.83
CA TYR A 91 2.85 6.31 -8.40
C TYR A 91 1.58 7.11 -8.10
N GLU A 92 1.28 8.12 -8.92
CA GLU A 92 0.05 8.90 -8.81
C GLU A 92 -1.20 8.05 -9.08
N SER A 93 -1.13 7.09 -10.01
CA SER A 93 -2.24 6.17 -10.31
C SER A 93 -2.39 5.07 -9.25
N ILE A 94 -1.28 4.53 -8.71
CA ILE A 94 -1.33 3.42 -7.76
C ILE A 94 -1.68 3.88 -6.33
N ALA A 95 -1.29 5.09 -5.92
CA ALA A 95 -1.55 5.62 -4.59
C ALA A 95 -3.04 5.63 -4.16
N PRO A 96 -4.00 6.13 -4.98
CA PRO A 96 -5.42 6.10 -4.62
C PRO A 96 -5.96 4.67 -4.55
N ASP A 97 -5.55 3.78 -5.45
CA ASP A 97 -5.98 2.37 -5.44
C ASP A 97 -5.52 1.64 -4.17
N LEU A 98 -4.27 1.86 -3.74
CA LEU A 98 -3.78 1.35 -2.46
C LEU A 98 -4.55 1.95 -1.28
N LYS A 99 -4.92 3.23 -1.33
CA LYS A 99 -5.71 3.88 -0.27
C LYS A 99 -7.12 3.30 -0.19
N MET A 100 -7.78 3.05 -1.33
CA MET A 100 -9.06 2.36 -1.36
C MET A 100 -8.94 0.93 -0.82
N LEU A 101 -7.85 0.22 -1.15
CA LEU A 101 -7.60 -1.12 -0.63
C LEU A 101 -7.41 -1.11 0.90
N ALA A 102 -6.74 -0.10 1.46
CA ALA A 102 -6.62 0.07 2.92
C ALA A 102 -7.98 0.34 3.58
N VAL A 103 -8.82 1.19 2.99
CA VAL A 103 -10.19 1.46 3.47
C VAL A 103 -11.04 0.20 3.42
N ALA A 104 -10.95 -0.58 2.34
CA ALA A 104 -11.65 -1.85 2.22
C ALA A 104 -11.18 -2.85 3.30
N CYS A 105 -9.88 -2.94 3.54
CA CYS A 105 -9.30 -3.75 4.62
C CYS A 105 -9.87 -3.33 6.00
N ASN A 106 -9.93 -2.03 6.29
CA ASN A 106 -10.51 -1.51 7.53
C ASN A 106 -11.99 -1.86 7.67
N ALA A 107 -12.76 -1.77 6.58
CA ALA A 107 -14.17 -2.15 6.58
C ALA A 107 -14.36 -3.66 6.88
N TYR A 108 -13.47 -4.51 6.36
CA TYR A 108 -13.47 -5.95 6.69
C TYR A 108 -13.14 -6.20 8.16
N VAL A 109 -12.14 -5.52 8.73
CA VAL A 109 -11.81 -5.64 10.15
C VAL A 109 -13.02 -5.27 11.02
N LEU A 110 -13.68 -4.15 10.72
CA LEU A 110 -14.87 -3.70 11.45
C LEU A 110 -16.07 -4.65 11.29
N ASP A 111 -16.28 -5.21 10.09
CA ASP A 111 -17.35 -6.19 9.83
C ASP A 111 -17.12 -7.50 10.60
N ILE A 112 -15.86 -7.94 10.71
CA ILE A 112 -15.48 -9.11 11.50
C ILE A 112 -15.67 -8.84 12.99
N ASP A 113 -15.21 -7.69 13.49
CA ASP A 113 -15.39 -7.27 14.90
C ASP A 113 -16.87 -7.29 15.29
N GLY A 114 -17.76 -6.83 14.41
CA GLY A 114 -19.20 -6.84 14.65
C GLY A 114 -19.83 -8.25 14.67
N LYS A 115 -19.14 -9.26 14.13
CA LYS A 115 -19.61 -10.65 14.03
C LYS A 115 -18.97 -11.58 15.06
N LEU A 116 -18.01 -11.11 15.85
CA LEU A 116 -17.38 -11.93 16.88
C LEU A 116 -18.42 -12.31 17.95
N PRO A 117 -18.59 -13.60 18.27
CA PRO A 117 -19.46 -14.01 19.37
C PRO A 117 -18.91 -13.47 20.69
N MET A 118 -19.75 -12.70 21.40
CA MET A 118 -19.37 -12.10 22.68
C MET A 118 -19.47 -13.09 23.84
N GLU A 119 -18.74 -12.81 24.91
CA GLU A 119 -18.77 -13.62 26.13
C GLU A 119 -20.18 -13.58 26.75
N GLY A 120 -20.80 -14.75 26.94
CA GLY A 120 -22.19 -14.88 27.39
C GLY A 120 -23.22 -15.14 26.29
N ASP A 121 -22.77 -15.43 25.07
CA ASP A 121 -23.66 -15.83 23.97
C ASP A 121 -24.46 -17.09 24.29
N ALA A 122 -25.79 -16.98 24.30
CA ALA A 122 -26.71 -18.05 24.68
C ALA A 122 -26.90 -19.11 23.58
N ARG A 123 -26.23 -18.96 22.44
CA ARG A 123 -26.32 -19.88 21.29
C ARG A 123 -25.67 -21.23 21.58
N PRO A 124 -26.16 -22.33 20.96
CA PRO A 124 -25.58 -23.66 21.14
C PRO A 124 -24.12 -23.69 20.68
N LEU A 125 -23.26 -24.38 21.44
CA LEU A 125 -21.81 -24.46 21.19
C LEU A 125 -21.46 -24.96 19.78
N GLU A 126 -22.22 -25.89 19.22
CA GLU A 126 -22.02 -26.37 17.84
C GLU A 126 -22.23 -25.26 16.80
N THR A 127 -23.21 -24.38 17.03
CA THR A 127 -23.48 -23.22 16.17
C THR A 127 -22.34 -22.22 16.25
N LEU A 128 -21.84 -21.96 17.46
CA LEU A 128 -20.70 -21.06 17.70
C LEU A 128 -19.41 -21.56 17.02
N ILE A 129 -19.15 -22.86 17.07
CA ILE A 129 -18.00 -23.49 16.39
C ILE A 129 -18.12 -23.37 14.88
N SER A 130 -19.30 -23.66 14.31
CA SER A 130 -19.54 -23.56 12.86
C SER A 130 -19.42 -22.12 12.35
N GLU A 131 -19.97 -21.15 13.07
CA GLU A 131 -19.85 -19.73 12.71
C GLU A 131 -18.40 -19.24 12.83
N ALA A 132 -17.67 -19.64 13.87
CA ALA A 132 -16.25 -19.31 14.02
C ALA A 132 -15.40 -19.86 12.86
N GLN A 133 -15.64 -21.10 12.43
CA GLN A 133 -14.97 -21.68 11.27
C GLN A 133 -15.30 -20.96 9.96
N ALA A 134 -16.56 -20.56 9.78
CA ALA A 134 -16.97 -19.75 8.63
C ALA A 134 -16.27 -18.37 8.64
N LEU A 135 -16.14 -17.75 9.82
CA LEU A 135 -15.46 -16.47 9.99
C LEU A 135 -13.96 -16.57 9.67
N ILE A 136 -13.27 -17.61 10.14
CA ILE A 136 -11.86 -17.87 9.82
C ILE A 136 -11.69 -18.07 8.31
N SER A 137 -12.60 -18.80 7.67
CA SER A 137 -12.56 -19.03 6.22
C SER A 137 -12.74 -17.71 5.45
N ALA A 138 -13.66 -16.86 5.89
CA ALA A 138 -13.87 -15.53 5.31
C ALA A 138 -12.65 -14.61 5.52
N GLN A 139 -12.02 -14.63 6.70
CA GLN A 139 -10.78 -13.91 6.99
C GLN A 139 -9.64 -14.35 6.06
N ASN A 140 -9.43 -15.66 5.91
CA ASN A 140 -8.41 -16.20 5.01
C ASN A 140 -8.62 -15.79 3.56
N GLN A 141 -9.87 -15.81 3.09
CA GLN A 141 -10.21 -15.35 1.75
C GLN A 141 -9.94 -13.85 1.60
N ALA A 142 -10.35 -13.03 2.56
CA ALA A 142 -10.09 -11.58 2.54
C ALA A 142 -8.59 -11.26 2.52
N ILE A 143 -7.79 -11.95 3.34
CA ILE A 143 -6.32 -11.82 3.36
C ILE A 143 -5.75 -12.13 1.97
N ASN A 144 -6.17 -13.23 1.36
CA ASN A 144 -5.67 -13.65 0.05
C ASN A 144 -6.06 -12.65 -1.05
N ASP A 145 -7.31 -12.17 -1.04
CA ASP A 145 -7.80 -11.18 -1.99
C ASP A 145 -7.04 -9.85 -1.86
N ILE A 146 -6.77 -9.39 -0.63
CA ILE A 146 -5.98 -8.17 -0.36
C ILE A 146 -4.54 -8.35 -0.84
N GLN A 147 -3.92 -9.50 -0.59
CA GLN A 147 -2.57 -9.80 -1.08
C GLN A 147 -2.51 -9.83 -2.60
N THR A 148 -3.50 -10.45 -3.25
CA THR A 148 -3.59 -10.53 -4.71
C THR A 148 -3.79 -9.15 -5.33
N LYS A 149 -4.70 -8.34 -4.80
CA LYS A 149 -4.92 -6.95 -5.24
C LYS A 149 -3.68 -6.08 -5.04
N ALA A 150 -3.01 -6.19 -3.90
CA ALA A 150 -1.77 -5.46 -3.65
C ALA A 150 -0.63 -5.90 -4.59
N ALA A 151 -0.51 -7.19 -4.89
CA ALA A 151 0.47 -7.71 -5.84
C ALA A 151 0.18 -7.20 -7.27
N ALA A 152 -1.09 -7.12 -7.68
CA ALA A 152 -1.50 -6.53 -8.96
C ALA A 152 -1.11 -5.03 -9.05
N LEU A 153 -1.13 -4.32 -7.93
CA LEU A 153 -0.64 -2.94 -7.80
C LEU A 153 0.90 -2.84 -7.68
N GLY A 154 1.62 -3.95 -7.83
CA GLY A 154 3.08 -4.01 -7.77
C GLY A 154 3.66 -3.88 -6.35
N VAL A 155 2.86 -4.14 -5.31
CA VAL A 155 3.27 -4.01 -3.91
C VAL A 155 3.27 -5.37 -3.21
N ASN A 156 4.44 -5.80 -2.74
CA ASN A 156 4.54 -6.95 -1.84
C ASN A 156 4.28 -6.52 -0.39
N ILE A 157 3.02 -6.63 0.04
CA ILE A 157 2.57 -6.22 1.38
C ILE A 157 3.01 -7.19 2.48
N VAL A 158 3.16 -8.48 2.17
CA VAL A 158 3.57 -9.53 3.14
C VAL A 158 4.96 -9.24 3.70
N ARG A 159 5.91 -8.87 2.84
CA ARG A 159 7.27 -8.49 3.28
C ARG A 159 7.24 -7.28 4.20
N LYS A 160 6.34 -6.32 3.96
CA LYS A 160 6.24 -5.08 4.74
C LYS A 160 5.53 -5.30 6.07
N ALA A 161 4.47 -6.11 6.08
CA ALA A 161 3.77 -6.55 7.29
C ALA A 161 4.73 -7.28 8.25
N ARG A 162 5.54 -8.22 7.74
CA ARG A 162 6.57 -8.89 8.54
C ARG A 162 7.58 -7.92 9.16
N LYS A 163 8.00 -6.90 8.40
CA LYS A 163 8.92 -5.87 8.93
C LYS A 163 8.28 -5.05 10.05
N LEU A 164 6.99 -4.74 9.94
CA LEU A 164 6.25 -4.00 10.97
C LEU A 164 6.08 -4.82 12.26
N LYS A 165 5.74 -6.12 12.18
CA LYS A 165 5.69 -6.99 13.36
C LYS A 165 7.04 -7.04 14.10
N LEU A 166 8.14 -7.23 13.36
CA LEU A 166 9.49 -7.30 13.94
C LEU A 166 9.98 -5.99 14.60
N HIS A 167 9.47 -4.82 14.18
CA HIS A 167 9.86 -3.53 14.76
C HIS A 167 8.86 -3.04 15.82
N GLY A 168 7.62 -3.53 15.82
CA GLY A 168 6.65 -3.27 16.89
C GLY A 168 7.07 -3.93 18.20
N ASP A 169 7.58 -5.17 18.13
CA ASP A 169 8.11 -5.91 19.29
C ASP A 169 9.34 -5.27 19.96
N GLN A 170 10.06 -4.37 19.26
CA GLN A 170 11.24 -3.70 19.81
C GLN A 170 10.92 -2.36 20.49
N SER A 171 9.65 -1.97 20.57
CA SER A 171 9.22 -0.73 21.25
C SER A 171 8.65 -0.96 22.66
N GLU A 172 8.55 -2.21 23.11
CA GLU A 172 8.07 -2.59 24.46
C GLU A 172 9.14 -3.29 25.32
N GLY A 173 10.43 -3.02 25.06
CA GLY A 173 11.57 -3.49 25.86
C GLY A 173 12.24 -2.37 26.65
#